data_AF-A0A7C0XQ51-F1
#
_entry.id   AF-A0A7C0XQ51-F1
#
_cell.length_a   1.000
_cell.length_b   1.000
_cell.length_c   1.000
_cell.angle_alpha   90.00
_cell.angle_beta   90.00
_cell.angle_gamma   90.00
#
_symmetry.space_group_name_H-M   'P 1'
#
loop_
_entity.id
_entity.type
_entity.pdbx_description
1 polymer ?
#
loop_
_entity_poly.entity_id
_entity_poly.type
_entity_poly.pdbx_seq_one_letter_code
_entity_poly.pdbx_strand_id
1 'polypeptide(L)'
;LDILRNEVRANPETRIIVFTNYRDTAEMVFSALQGRGLQGRGLQERGSQKEGVRAVKFIGQASKPEDKGLKQREQVEIIKKFKDGVFNVLVATSVAEEGLDIPATDLVLFYEPIPSAIRSIQRKGRTARKKIGRVVVLIAKGTRDEAYYWVSRNKEREMRKRINEMRNGATPTVEEAREERSEQQRKITDLKNDDEAAEQKVTVVVDSRETKSGVPRFLEKAGAVLELQNLGVGDYVVSEKVCIERKTTADFLDSLVNGRRNLLEQVRRLRSEYEKPLLVLEGRGSVYGQGQEGQRRVHPNAVRGVLAAIALDFSVPVLQTRDELDTASLIYLIAKREQQPNANGTKTEVNPHGKKPSASLKEQQEFLVSALSNVGVVTARNLLRRFKTVERLVTASEEELREVERVGKKTAERLKEVLCSEYEELVG
;
A
#
# COMPACT_ATOMS: atom_id res chain seq x y z
N LEU A 1 12.59 -5.31 29.99
CA LEU A 1 12.60 -5.06 31.46
C LEU A 1 14.01 -4.76 31.97
N ASP A 2 15.00 -5.57 31.60
CA ASP A 2 16.38 -5.43 32.10
C ASP A 2 17.02 -4.07 31.82
N ILE A 3 16.79 -3.49 30.65
CA ILE A 3 17.30 -2.16 30.28
C ILE A 3 16.80 -1.08 31.26
N LEU A 4 15.51 -1.11 31.60
CA LEU A 4 14.90 -0.14 32.51
C LEU A 4 15.41 -0.35 33.94
N ARG A 5 15.53 -1.61 34.38
CA ARG A 5 16.06 -1.97 35.70
C ARG A 5 17.50 -1.53 35.88
N ASN A 6 18.34 -1.76 34.88
CA ASN A 6 19.75 -1.35 34.93
C ASN A 6 19.88 0.17 35.00
N GLU A 7 19.06 0.91 34.24
CA GLU A 7 19.06 2.38 34.28
C GLU A 7 18.63 2.92 35.65
N VAL A 8 17.53 2.38 36.21
CA VAL A 8 16.98 2.81 37.51
C VAL A 8 17.89 2.40 38.67
N ARG A 9 18.57 1.25 38.59
CA ARG A 9 19.58 0.84 39.58
C ARG A 9 20.81 1.75 39.54
N ALA A 10 21.24 2.18 38.36
CA ALA A 10 22.38 3.09 38.21
C ALA A 10 22.05 4.51 38.68
N ASN A 11 20.81 4.97 38.46
CA ASN A 11 20.32 6.26 38.94
C ASN A 11 18.81 6.17 39.26
N PRO A 12 18.42 6.09 40.55
CA PRO A 12 17.01 5.98 40.94
C PRO A 12 16.13 7.15 40.51
N GLU A 13 16.73 8.33 40.30
CA GLU A 13 16.08 9.57 39.86
C GLU A 13 16.07 9.73 38.32
N THR A 14 16.52 8.70 37.59
CA THR A 14 16.48 8.68 36.13
C THR A 14 15.05 8.82 35.61
N ARG A 15 14.83 9.69 34.64
CA ARG A 15 13.52 9.80 33.98
C ARG A 15 13.55 9.08 32.65
N ILE A 16 12.67 8.09 32.49
CA ILE A 16 12.61 7.23 31.33
C ILE A 16 11.26 7.36 30.63
N ILE A 17 11.25 7.44 29.31
CA ILE A 17 10.03 7.30 28.51
C ILE A 17 10.14 6.04 27.66
N VAL A 18 9.09 5.22 27.68
CA VAL A 18 8.92 4.04 26.83
C VAL A 18 7.83 4.32 25.82
N PHE A 19 8.17 4.30 24.53
CA PHE A 19 7.20 4.49 23.45
C PHE A 19 6.75 3.16 22.86
N THR A 20 5.45 3.06 22.61
CA THR A 20 4.80 1.97 21.89
C THR A 20 3.93 2.53 20.76
N ASN A 21 3.63 1.74 19.74
CA ASN A 21 2.77 2.20 18.65
C ASN A 21 1.29 2.03 19.01
N TYR A 22 0.96 0.96 19.73
CA TYR A 22 -0.42 0.60 20.09
C TYR A 22 -0.67 0.70 21.60
N ARG A 23 -1.93 0.99 21.97
CA ARG A 23 -2.37 1.06 23.38
C ARG A 23 -2.30 -0.29 24.07
N ASP A 24 -2.67 -1.36 23.36
CA ASP A 24 -2.59 -2.73 23.89
C ASP A 24 -1.14 -3.10 24.24
N THR A 25 -0.17 -2.67 23.41
CA THR A 25 1.26 -2.81 23.70
C THR A 25 1.68 -1.97 24.91
N ALA A 26 1.16 -0.74 25.05
CA ALA A 26 1.42 0.08 26.23
C ALA A 26 0.88 -0.58 27.52
N GLU A 27 -0.30 -1.20 27.44
CA GLU A 27 -0.90 -1.95 28.55
C GLU A 27 -0.05 -3.15 28.94
N MET A 28 0.40 -3.91 27.94
CA MET A 28 1.24 -5.09 28.12
C MET A 28 2.57 -4.72 28.79
N VAL A 29 3.24 -3.68 28.29
CA VAL A 29 4.50 -3.18 28.86
C VAL A 29 4.28 -2.67 30.28
N PHE A 30 3.22 -1.89 30.51
CA PHE A 30 2.89 -1.38 31.84
C PHE A 30 2.59 -2.51 32.83
N SER A 31 1.79 -3.50 32.45
CA SER A 31 1.43 -4.65 33.29
C SER A 31 2.67 -5.47 33.66
N ALA A 32 3.55 -5.70 32.68
CA ALA A 32 4.83 -6.37 32.91
C ALA A 32 5.73 -5.58 33.88
N LEU A 33 5.74 -4.24 33.80
CA LEU A 33 6.49 -3.39 34.74
C LEU A 33 5.90 -3.44 36.15
N GLN A 34 4.57 -3.48 36.29
CA GLN A 34 3.89 -3.58 37.58
C GLN A 34 4.03 -4.96 38.25
N GLY A 35 4.64 -5.94 37.58
CA GLY A 35 4.76 -7.29 38.11
C GLY A 35 3.45 -8.08 38.08
N ARG A 36 2.44 -7.58 37.38
CA ARG A 36 1.21 -8.32 37.09
C ARG A 36 1.51 -9.17 35.86
N GLY A 37 2.05 -10.35 36.09
CA GLY A 37 2.51 -11.26 35.03
C GLY A 37 1.39 -11.59 34.04
N LEU A 38 1.78 -11.70 32.77
CA LEU A 38 1.02 -12.38 31.72
C LEU A 38 0.82 -13.83 32.17
N GLN A 39 -0.36 -14.17 32.69
CA GLN A 39 -0.71 -15.57 32.97
C GLN A 39 -0.53 -16.40 31.70
N GLY A 40 0.31 -17.43 31.76
CA GLY A 40 0.40 -18.47 30.72
C GLY A 40 1.70 -18.57 29.92
N ARG A 41 2.73 -17.75 30.16
CA ARG A 41 4.03 -17.92 29.48
C ARG A 41 5.22 -17.77 30.43
N GLY A 42 5.51 -18.80 31.25
CA GLY A 42 6.83 -19.20 31.77
C GLY A 42 7.81 -18.15 32.34
N LEU A 43 7.43 -16.89 32.51
CA LEU A 43 8.27 -15.81 33.01
C LEU A 43 8.05 -15.72 34.52
N GLN A 44 8.95 -16.35 35.27
CA GLN A 44 8.98 -16.32 36.73
C GLN A 44 8.79 -14.89 37.26
N GLU A 45 7.92 -14.78 38.24
CA GLU A 45 7.51 -13.59 38.97
C GLU A 45 8.70 -12.82 39.54
N ARG A 46 9.12 -11.76 38.85
CA ARG A 46 9.92 -10.68 39.44
C ARG A 46 9.24 -9.37 39.13
N GLY A 47 8.31 -8.96 40.00
CA GLY A 47 7.63 -7.68 39.87
C GLY A 47 8.61 -6.51 39.99
N SER A 48 8.56 -5.56 39.04
CA SER A 48 9.54 -4.48 38.93
C SER A 48 9.34 -3.35 39.94
N GLN A 49 8.25 -3.36 40.72
CA GLN A 49 8.06 -2.43 41.83
C GLN A 49 9.09 -2.60 42.95
N LYS A 50 9.66 -3.81 43.15
CA LYS A 50 10.71 -4.05 44.16
C LYS A 50 12.09 -3.48 43.76
N GLU A 51 12.23 -2.91 42.56
CA GLU A 51 13.51 -2.47 42.00
C GLU A 51 13.53 -0.97 41.61
N GLY A 52 12.64 -0.18 42.21
CA GLY A 52 12.62 1.29 42.04
C GLY A 52 11.91 1.79 40.78
N VAL A 53 11.32 0.92 39.96
CA VAL A 53 10.61 1.29 38.73
C VAL A 53 9.17 1.73 39.03
N ARG A 54 8.92 3.04 38.96
CA ARG A 54 7.63 3.69 39.19
C ARG A 54 7.04 4.11 37.84
N ALA A 55 6.36 3.16 37.18
CA ALA A 55 5.78 3.34 35.85
C ALA A 55 4.35 3.91 35.88
N VAL A 56 4.00 4.72 34.87
CA VAL A 56 2.63 5.20 34.62
C VAL A 56 2.31 5.18 33.12
N LYS A 57 1.07 4.88 32.75
CA LYS A 57 0.59 4.92 31.35
C LYS A 57 0.26 6.34 30.91
N PHE A 58 0.55 6.65 29.66
CA PHE A 58 0.30 7.93 29.02
C PHE A 58 -0.26 7.73 27.60
N ILE A 59 -1.58 7.62 27.48
CA ILE A 59 -2.27 7.37 26.20
C ILE A 59 -3.10 8.58 25.77
N GLY A 60 -3.48 8.64 24.49
CA GLY A 60 -4.31 9.72 23.93
C GLY A 60 -5.75 9.76 24.48
N GLN A 61 -6.51 10.79 24.11
CA GLN A 61 -7.85 11.10 24.67
C GLN A 61 -9.00 10.23 24.14
N ALA A 62 -8.84 9.58 22.98
CA ALA A 62 -9.90 8.78 22.36
C ALA A 62 -10.34 7.66 23.32
N SER A 63 -11.65 7.47 23.50
CA SER A 63 -12.20 6.42 24.38
C SER A 63 -12.87 5.33 23.56
N LYS A 64 -12.57 4.07 23.88
CA LYS A 64 -13.25 2.86 23.39
C LYS A 64 -14.07 2.24 24.55
N PRO A 65 -15.07 1.39 24.28
CA PRO A 65 -15.93 0.81 25.32
C PRO A 65 -15.17 0.12 26.46
N GLU A 66 -14.03 -0.50 26.15
CA GLU A 66 -13.18 -1.25 27.10
C GLU A 66 -11.86 -0.54 27.42
N ASP A 67 -11.54 0.58 26.75
CA ASP A 67 -10.27 1.31 26.89
C ASP A 67 -10.53 2.83 26.89
N LYS A 68 -10.66 3.39 28.09
CA LYS A 68 -10.89 4.83 28.28
C LYS A 68 -9.58 5.58 28.08
N GLY A 69 -9.58 6.53 27.13
CA GLY A 69 -8.48 7.46 26.95
C GLY A 69 -8.34 8.41 28.14
N LEU A 70 -7.15 8.98 28.31
CA LEU A 70 -6.91 9.95 29.37
C LEU A 70 -7.52 11.30 29.02
N LYS A 71 -8.25 11.92 29.94
CA LYS A 71 -8.72 13.30 29.79
C LYS A 71 -7.51 14.24 29.81
N GLN A 72 -7.64 15.41 29.18
CA GLN A 72 -6.58 16.43 29.15
C GLN A 72 -6.04 16.79 30.55
N ARG A 73 -6.94 16.91 31.54
CA ARG A 73 -6.55 17.21 32.93
C ARG A 73 -5.67 16.10 33.54
N GLU A 74 -6.00 14.85 33.28
CA GLU A 74 -5.25 13.68 33.77
C GLU A 74 -3.87 13.60 33.09
N GLN A 75 -3.81 13.90 31.79
CA GLN A 75 -2.54 13.97 31.07
C GLN A 75 -1.62 15.05 31.66
N VAL A 76 -2.14 16.25 31.95
CA VAL A 76 -1.37 17.33 32.57
C VAL A 76 -0.86 16.92 33.97
N GLU A 77 -1.69 16.27 34.77
CA GLU A 77 -1.33 15.79 36.10
C GLU A 77 -0.24 14.72 36.06
N ILE A 78 -0.33 13.76 35.14
CA ILE A 78 0.68 12.70 34.96
C ILE A 78 2.02 13.30 34.55
N ILE A 79 2.03 14.26 33.62
CA ILE A 79 3.27 14.97 33.23
C ILE A 79 3.86 15.75 34.40
N LYS A 80 3.04 16.37 35.25
CA LYS A 80 3.50 17.05 36.47
C LYS A 80 4.17 16.05 37.42
N LYS A 81 3.49 14.95 37.75
CA LYS A 81 4.02 13.88 38.61
C LYS A 81 5.31 13.25 38.06
N PHE A 82 5.43 13.15 36.74
CA PHE A 82 6.66 12.69 36.09
C PHE A 82 7.80 13.72 36.19
N LYS A 83 7.52 15.02 36.07
CA LYS A 83 8.50 16.09 36.28
C LYS A 83 8.99 16.14 37.73
N ASP A 84 8.07 15.94 38.67
CA ASP A 84 8.32 15.98 40.12
C ASP A 84 8.98 14.69 40.66
N GLY A 85 9.28 13.70 39.81
CA GLY A 85 9.98 12.46 40.18
C GLY A 85 9.10 11.38 40.84
N VAL A 86 7.79 11.63 40.99
CA VAL A 86 6.83 10.65 41.51
C VAL A 86 6.79 9.42 40.62
N PHE A 87 6.76 9.61 39.31
CA PHE A 87 6.96 8.57 38.31
C PHE A 87 8.30 8.76 37.62
N ASN A 88 9.08 7.68 37.52
CA ASN A 88 10.37 7.69 36.83
C ASN A 88 10.31 6.95 35.48
N VAL A 89 9.21 6.24 35.17
CA VAL A 89 8.96 5.66 33.85
C VAL A 89 7.59 6.06 33.30
N LEU A 90 7.55 6.59 32.09
CA LEU A 90 6.32 6.94 31.37
C LEU A 90 6.15 5.99 30.18
N VAL A 91 5.06 5.22 30.14
CA VAL A 91 4.75 4.34 28.98
C VAL A 91 3.73 5.03 28.10
N ALA A 92 4.15 5.49 26.91
CA ALA A 92 3.37 6.36 26.04
C ALA A 92 3.13 5.77 24.65
N THR A 93 1.97 6.06 24.03
CA THR A 93 1.69 5.67 22.64
C THR A 93 2.10 6.74 21.63
N SER A 94 2.34 6.34 20.37
CA SER A 94 2.65 7.22 19.24
C SER A 94 1.60 8.32 18.98
N VAL A 95 0.32 8.09 19.31
CA VAL A 95 -0.72 9.15 19.23
C VAL A 95 -0.49 10.28 20.23
N ALA A 96 0.22 10.00 21.32
CA ALA A 96 0.66 11.00 22.27
C ALA A 96 1.91 11.76 21.77
N GLU A 97 2.52 11.39 20.64
CA GLU A 97 3.67 12.08 20.03
C GLU A 97 3.29 13.46 19.47
N GLU A 98 2.06 13.63 18.98
CA GLU A 98 1.60 14.90 18.41
C GLU A 98 1.22 15.89 19.52
N GLY A 99 2.13 16.84 19.79
CA GLY A 99 1.86 18.00 20.63
C GLY A 99 2.29 17.90 22.09
N LEU A 100 2.93 16.81 22.52
CA LEU A 100 3.50 16.76 23.88
C LEU A 100 4.84 17.49 23.98
N ASP A 101 4.92 18.42 24.92
CA ASP A 101 6.20 18.90 25.40
C ASP A 101 6.90 17.84 26.26
N ILE A 102 7.63 16.93 25.61
CA ILE A 102 8.41 15.88 26.27
C ILE A 102 9.36 16.51 27.31
N PRO A 103 9.20 16.18 28.62
CA PRO A 103 10.07 16.67 29.68
C PRO A 103 11.51 16.11 29.53
N ALA A 104 12.46 16.73 30.24
CA ALA A 104 13.86 16.28 30.20
C ALA A 104 13.96 14.84 30.72
N THR A 105 14.50 13.93 29.90
CA THR A 105 14.60 12.51 30.22
C THR A 105 15.99 11.97 29.95
N ASP A 106 16.44 11.06 30.80
CA ASP A 106 17.76 10.47 30.73
C ASP A 106 17.79 9.31 29.75
N LEU A 107 16.68 8.58 29.62
CA LEU A 107 16.50 7.49 28.65
C LEU A 107 15.17 7.60 27.91
N VAL A 108 15.23 7.42 26.60
CA VAL A 108 14.05 7.14 25.77
C VAL A 108 14.21 5.73 25.19
N LEU A 109 13.23 4.87 25.42
CA LEU A 109 13.18 3.52 24.91
C LEU A 109 12.01 3.35 23.96
N PHE A 110 12.28 2.87 22.75
CA PHE A 110 11.25 2.48 21.80
C PHE A 110 11.05 0.97 21.87
N TYR A 111 9.84 0.53 22.20
CA TYR A 111 9.51 -0.90 22.25
C TYR A 111 9.50 -1.55 20.85
N GLU A 112 9.18 -0.74 19.84
CA GLU A 112 9.20 -1.09 18.43
C GLU A 112 9.74 0.12 17.64
N PRO A 113 10.36 -0.07 16.47
CA PRO A 113 10.97 1.03 15.71
C PRO A 113 9.89 1.93 15.08
N ILE A 114 9.72 3.13 15.65
CA ILE A 114 8.75 4.14 15.15
C ILE A 114 9.52 5.29 14.48
N PRO A 115 9.48 5.41 13.13
CA PRO A 115 10.28 6.41 12.41
C PRO A 115 9.92 7.87 12.71
N SER A 116 8.65 8.18 12.98
CA SER A 116 8.19 9.55 13.30
C SER A 116 8.69 10.00 14.67
N ALA A 117 8.49 9.16 15.68
CA ALA A 117 8.81 9.45 17.08
C ALA A 117 10.29 9.68 17.31
N ILE A 118 11.15 8.86 16.68
CA ILE A 118 12.60 9.09 16.71
C ILE A 118 12.94 10.48 16.14
N ARG A 119 12.30 10.86 15.04
CA ARG A 119 12.51 12.14 14.36
C ARG A 119 11.98 13.33 15.15
N SER A 120 10.82 13.20 15.79
CA SER A 120 10.22 14.23 16.66
C SER A 120 11.09 14.49 17.89
N ILE A 121 11.58 13.41 18.52
CA ILE A 121 12.48 13.47 19.66
C ILE A 121 13.82 14.13 19.28
N GLN A 122 14.38 13.78 18.11
CA GLN A 122 15.61 14.39 17.61
C GLN A 122 15.44 15.84 17.11
N ARG A 123 14.24 16.22 16.63
CA ARG A 123 13.93 17.59 16.18
C ARG A 123 13.97 18.62 17.30
N LYS A 124 13.80 18.22 18.56
CA LYS A 124 14.02 19.08 19.74
C LYS A 124 15.50 19.31 20.10
N GLY A 125 16.43 18.81 19.29
CA GLY A 125 17.85 19.17 19.39
C GLY A 125 18.19 20.56 18.81
N ARG A 126 17.22 21.32 18.30
CA ARG A 126 17.44 22.65 17.69
C ARG A 126 16.86 23.83 18.47
N THR A 127 16.03 23.59 19.48
CA THR A 127 15.65 24.60 20.47
C THR A 127 16.39 24.30 21.78
N ALA A 128 17.23 25.24 22.17
CA ALA A 128 18.15 25.11 23.29
C ALA A 128 17.46 24.72 24.62
N ARG A 129 18.12 23.82 25.35
CA ARG A 129 17.90 23.41 26.77
C ARG A 129 16.84 22.31 27.01
N LYS A 130 17.26 21.04 26.87
CA LYS A 130 16.98 19.88 27.77
C LYS A 130 17.71 18.65 27.18
N LYS A 131 18.77 18.18 27.84
CA LYS A 131 19.57 17.01 27.39
C LYS A 131 18.70 15.75 27.46
N ILE A 132 18.59 15.04 26.34
CA ILE A 132 18.19 13.63 26.34
C ILE A 132 19.48 12.82 26.46
N GLY A 133 19.59 11.99 27.50
CA GLY A 133 20.83 11.27 27.81
C GLY A 133 21.12 10.14 26.81
N ARG A 134 20.15 9.25 26.61
CA ARG A 134 20.31 8.00 25.85
C ARG A 134 19.02 7.64 25.12
N VAL A 135 19.12 7.15 23.88
CA VAL A 135 17.98 6.63 23.11
C VAL A 135 18.25 5.18 22.75
N VAL A 136 17.31 4.29 23.06
CA VAL A 136 17.35 2.86 22.77
C VAL A 136 16.15 2.48 21.92
N VAL A 137 16.38 1.69 20.88
CA VAL A 137 15.30 1.15 20.03
C VAL A 137 15.38 -0.36 20.06
N LEU A 138 14.29 -1.01 20.49
CA LEU A 138 14.15 -2.46 20.43
C LEU A 138 13.72 -2.88 19.02
N ILE A 139 14.25 -4.01 18.58
CA ILE A 139 13.99 -4.59 17.26
C ILE A 139 13.82 -6.08 17.47
N ALA A 140 12.68 -6.65 17.05
CA ALA A 140 12.54 -8.09 16.97
C ALA A 140 13.27 -8.62 15.73
N LYS A 141 14.22 -9.55 15.93
CA LYS A 141 14.99 -10.14 14.84
C LYS A 141 14.10 -10.98 13.93
N GLY A 142 14.34 -10.91 12.62
CA GLY A 142 13.59 -11.66 11.61
C GLY A 142 12.13 -11.21 11.42
N THR A 143 11.73 -10.08 12.00
CA THR A 143 10.41 -9.49 11.79
C THR A 143 10.51 -8.23 10.93
N ARG A 144 9.36 -7.64 10.61
CA ARG A 144 9.27 -6.37 9.87
C ARG A 144 9.97 -5.21 10.61
N ASP A 145 10.23 -5.33 11.90
CA ASP A 145 10.90 -4.32 12.72
C ASP A 145 12.30 -3.97 12.18
N GLU A 146 13.04 -4.95 11.66
CA GLU A 146 14.36 -4.71 11.07
C GLU A 146 14.28 -3.73 9.89
N ALA A 147 13.32 -3.93 8.99
CA ALA A 147 13.12 -3.06 7.85
C ALA A 147 12.75 -1.62 8.28
N TYR A 148 11.86 -1.47 9.27
CA TYR A 148 11.48 -0.16 9.81
C TYR A 148 12.66 0.56 10.48
N TYR A 149 13.53 -0.18 11.19
CA TYR A 149 14.75 0.37 11.78
C TYR A 149 15.72 0.90 10.72
N TRP A 150 16.01 0.11 9.69
CA TRP A 150 16.93 0.49 8.61
C TRP A 150 16.44 1.70 7.82
N VAL A 151 15.13 1.76 7.52
CA VAL A 151 14.51 2.92 6.86
C VAL A 151 14.63 4.18 7.73
N SER A 152 14.45 4.06 9.05
CA SER A 152 14.60 5.19 9.98
C SER A 152 16.05 5.70 10.04
N ARG A 153 17.03 4.79 10.18
CA ARG A 153 18.46 5.11 10.22
C ARG A 153 18.95 5.78 8.94
N ASN A 154 18.52 5.32 7.77
CA ASN A 154 18.90 5.93 6.50
C ASN A 154 18.33 7.35 6.37
N LYS A 155 17.07 7.57 6.76
CA LYS A 155 16.45 8.91 6.76
C LYS A 155 17.12 9.88 7.74
N GLU A 156 17.63 9.41 8.89
CA GLU A 156 18.38 10.23 9.85
C GLU A 156 19.77 10.60 9.30
N ARG A 157 20.49 9.62 8.73
CA ARG A 157 21.82 9.85 8.15
C ARG A 157 21.77 10.86 7.01
N GLU A 158 20.78 10.73 6.12
CA GLU A 158 20.58 11.66 5.01
C GLU A 158 20.24 13.08 5.50
N MET A 159 19.43 13.20 6.56
CA MET A 159 19.12 14.50 7.17
C MET A 159 20.35 15.16 7.80
N ARG A 160 21.19 14.40 8.53
CA ARG A 160 22.43 14.94 9.12
C ARG A 160 23.45 15.37 8.07
N LYS A 161 23.57 14.62 6.97
CA LYS A 161 24.46 14.96 5.86
C LYS A 161 24.08 16.32 5.26
N ARG A 162 22.79 16.49 4.91
CA ARG A 162 22.24 17.76 4.38
C ARG A 162 22.39 18.94 5.35
N ILE A 163 22.26 18.70 6.66
CA ILE A 163 22.43 19.74 7.67
C ILE A 163 23.89 20.20 7.80
N ASN A 164 24.86 19.29 7.69
CA ASN A 164 26.28 19.64 7.73
C ASN A 164 26.74 20.34 6.44
N GLU A 165 26.23 19.92 5.29
CA GLU A 165 26.45 20.57 3.99
C GLU A 165 25.97 22.03 4.02
N MET A 166 24.80 22.31 4.62
CA MET A 166 24.31 23.68 4.80
C MET A 166 25.15 24.53 5.78
N ARG A 167 25.85 23.91 6.74
CA ARG A 167 26.56 24.61 7.82
C ARG A 167 28.00 24.99 7.47
N ASN A 168 28.62 24.26 6.55
CA ASN A 168 30.00 24.49 6.12
C ASN A 168 30.11 25.38 4.87
N GLY A 169 29.01 25.96 4.37
CA GLY A 169 29.00 26.82 3.18
C GLY A 169 29.34 26.11 1.87
N ALA A 170 29.76 24.84 1.92
CA ALA A 170 29.91 23.97 0.77
C ALA A 170 28.53 23.40 0.39
N THR A 171 27.81 24.16 -0.44
CA THR A 171 26.71 23.59 -1.22
C THR A 171 27.35 22.58 -2.18
N PRO A 172 27.15 21.26 -2.02
CA PRO A 172 27.70 20.31 -2.98
C PRO A 172 27.01 20.56 -4.31
N THR A 173 27.77 20.58 -5.39
CA THR A 173 27.14 20.65 -6.72
C THR A 173 26.33 19.37 -6.95
N VAL A 174 25.30 19.48 -7.81
CA VAL A 174 24.35 18.39 -8.09
C VAL A 174 25.03 17.10 -8.58
N GLU A 175 26.25 17.22 -9.09
CA GLU A 175 27.09 16.13 -9.60
C GLU A 175 27.89 15.42 -8.50
N GLU A 176 28.52 16.14 -7.58
CA GLU A 176 29.28 15.56 -6.47
C GLU A 176 28.36 14.81 -5.47
N ALA A 177 27.16 15.36 -5.24
CA ALA A 177 26.12 14.70 -4.46
C ALA A 177 25.52 13.46 -5.16
N ARG A 178 25.74 13.30 -6.48
CA ARG A 178 25.28 12.15 -7.29
C ARG A 178 26.28 10.99 -7.22
N GLU A 179 27.58 11.29 -7.26
CA GLU A 179 28.64 10.29 -7.25
C GLU A 179 28.76 9.59 -5.89
N GLU A 180 28.78 10.34 -4.78
CA GLU A 180 28.83 9.74 -3.44
C GLU A 180 27.56 8.91 -3.11
N ARG A 181 26.41 9.30 -3.67
CA ARG A 181 25.13 8.57 -3.51
C ARG A 181 25.15 7.26 -4.29
N SER A 182 25.85 7.21 -5.43
CA SER A 182 26.02 6.01 -6.25
C SER A 182 26.89 4.95 -5.56
N GLU A 183 27.98 5.35 -4.89
CA GLU A 183 28.87 4.43 -4.17
C GLU A 183 28.24 3.90 -2.87
N GLN A 184 27.49 4.72 -2.14
CA GLN A 184 26.77 4.27 -0.94
C GLN A 184 25.57 3.37 -1.27
N GLN A 185 24.94 3.54 -2.43
CA GLN A 185 23.86 2.67 -2.91
C GLN A 185 24.38 1.27 -3.28
N ARG A 186 25.61 1.18 -3.84
CA ARG A 186 26.28 -0.09 -4.17
C ARG A 186 26.58 -0.96 -2.94
N LYS A 187 26.95 -0.36 -1.80
CA LYS A 187 27.24 -1.14 -0.58
C LYS A 187 26.00 -1.63 0.17
N ILE A 188 24.81 -1.11 -0.13
CA ILE A 188 23.54 -1.54 0.49
C ILE A 188 22.95 -2.74 -0.26
N THR A 189 23.28 -2.91 -1.54
CA THR A 189 22.86 -4.06 -2.36
C THR A 189 23.60 -5.36 -2.02
N ASP A 190 24.73 -5.29 -1.28
CA ASP A 190 25.57 -6.47 -0.98
C ASP A 190 25.21 -7.20 0.32
N LEU A 191 24.17 -6.81 1.06
CA LEU A 191 23.74 -7.51 2.27
C LEU A 191 22.48 -8.34 2.00
N LYS A 192 22.74 -9.58 1.56
CA LYS A 192 21.85 -10.70 1.20
C LYS A 192 21.53 -10.75 -0.29
N ASN A 193 22.47 -11.33 -1.04
CA ASN A 193 22.24 -12.49 -1.90
C ASN A 193 23.61 -13.12 -2.24
N ASP A 194 24.13 -13.94 -1.32
CA ASP A 194 25.00 -15.05 -1.72
C ASP A 194 24.08 -16.12 -2.31
N ASP A 195 23.60 -15.87 -3.53
CA ASP A 195 23.09 -16.86 -4.47
C ASP A 195 22.87 -16.11 -5.80
N GLU A 196 23.57 -16.59 -6.83
CA GLU A 196 23.59 -16.05 -8.19
C GLU A 196 22.18 -15.95 -8.79
N ALA A 197 21.54 -14.79 -8.68
CA ALA A 197 20.35 -14.45 -9.44
C ALA A 197 20.75 -13.44 -10.52
N ALA A 198 20.90 -13.93 -11.75
CA ALA A 198 21.07 -13.11 -12.95
C ALA A 198 20.19 -11.86 -12.88
N GLU A 199 20.77 -10.67 -13.05
CA GLU A 199 20.04 -9.40 -13.18
C GLU A 199 18.96 -9.55 -14.25
N GLN A 200 17.73 -9.83 -13.82
CA GLN A 200 16.62 -10.07 -14.71
C GLN A 200 16.16 -8.71 -15.24
N LYS A 201 16.76 -8.28 -16.35
CA LYS A 201 16.37 -7.07 -17.09
C LYS A 201 14.92 -7.22 -17.54
N VAL A 202 14.06 -6.32 -17.06
CA VAL A 202 12.64 -6.26 -17.44
C VAL A 202 12.49 -5.26 -18.59
N THR A 203 11.62 -5.55 -19.55
CA THR A 203 11.35 -4.64 -20.67
C THR A 203 10.04 -3.88 -20.44
N VAL A 204 10.01 -2.58 -20.67
CA VAL A 204 8.79 -1.77 -20.58
C VAL A 204 8.66 -0.96 -21.86
N VAL A 205 7.56 -1.12 -22.58
CA VAL A 205 7.22 -0.24 -23.69
C VAL A 205 6.58 1.02 -23.12
N VAL A 206 7.05 2.18 -23.55
CA VAL A 206 6.60 3.48 -23.06
C VAL A 206 6.07 4.28 -24.24
N ASP A 207 4.89 4.90 -24.07
CA ASP A 207 4.36 5.82 -25.06
C ASP A 207 5.27 7.05 -25.21
N SER A 208 5.55 7.43 -26.46
CA SER A 208 6.44 8.55 -26.76
C SER A 208 5.97 9.88 -26.15
N ARG A 209 4.67 10.08 -25.93
CA ARG A 209 4.11 11.30 -25.30
C ARG A 209 4.44 11.38 -23.81
N GLU A 210 4.66 10.23 -23.17
CA GLU A 210 4.92 10.10 -21.74
C GLU A 210 6.40 10.33 -21.39
N THR A 211 7.30 10.42 -22.39
CA THR A 211 8.72 10.80 -22.20
C THR A 211 8.93 12.14 -21.51
N LYS A 212 7.89 12.99 -21.48
CA LYS A 212 7.90 14.29 -20.78
C LYS A 212 7.81 14.15 -19.26
N SER A 213 7.37 13.00 -18.74
CA SER A 213 7.34 12.76 -17.30
C SER A 213 8.69 12.25 -16.79
N GLY A 214 8.95 12.36 -15.49
CA GLY A 214 10.16 11.82 -14.88
C GLY A 214 10.16 10.29 -14.72
N VAL A 215 9.02 9.63 -14.97
CA VAL A 215 8.82 8.18 -14.73
C VAL A 215 9.74 7.30 -15.60
N PRO A 216 9.88 7.50 -16.93
CA PRO A 216 10.79 6.69 -17.76
C PRO A 216 12.22 6.75 -17.25
N ARG A 217 12.70 7.94 -16.85
CA ARG A 217 14.04 8.10 -16.28
C ARG A 217 14.23 7.30 -15.00
N PHE A 218 13.20 7.17 -14.17
CA PHE A 218 13.27 6.35 -12.95
C PHE A 218 13.19 4.86 -13.25
N LEU A 219 12.45 4.43 -14.28
CA LEU A 219 12.41 3.04 -14.75
C LEU A 219 13.76 2.58 -15.30
N GLU A 220 14.40 3.41 -16.13
CA GLU A 220 15.74 3.14 -16.66
C GLU A 220 16.77 3.00 -15.52
N LYS A 221 16.73 3.91 -14.54
CA LYS A 221 17.56 3.82 -13.32
C LYS A 221 17.31 2.59 -12.46
N ALA A 222 16.10 2.03 -12.51
CA ALA A 222 15.76 0.80 -11.82
C ALA A 222 16.24 -0.46 -12.55
N GLY A 223 16.83 -0.31 -13.76
CA GLY A 223 17.34 -1.40 -14.57
C GLY A 223 16.35 -1.96 -15.61
N ALA A 224 15.26 -1.23 -15.90
CA ALA A 224 14.36 -1.60 -16.99
C ALA A 224 14.95 -1.21 -18.36
N VAL A 225 14.77 -2.08 -19.35
CA VAL A 225 15.00 -1.77 -20.76
C VAL A 225 13.74 -1.08 -21.28
N LEU A 226 13.88 0.14 -21.78
CA LEU A 226 12.75 0.93 -22.28
C LEU A 226 12.67 0.85 -23.80
N GLU A 227 11.47 0.57 -24.30
CA GLU A 227 11.15 0.63 -25.72
C GLU A 227 10.18 1.78 -25.96
N LEU A 228 10.61 2.83 -26.65
CA LEU A 228 9.75 3.97 -26.95
C LEU A 228 8.92 3.67 -28.20
N GLN A 229 7.59 3.72 -28.08
CA GLN A 229 6.67 3.50 -29.20
C GLN A 229 5.50 4.48 -29.14
N ASN A 230 4.80 4.66 -30.27
CA ASN A 230 3.53 5.40 -30.27
C ASN A 230 2.41 4.41 -29.98
N LEU A 231 1.92 4.39 -28.75
CA LEU A 231 0.86 3.47 -28.34
C LEU A 231 -0.51 4.00 -28.79
N GLY A 232 -1.36 3.10 -29.29
CA GLY A 232 -2.74 3.43 -29.64
C GLY A 232 -3.56 3.84 -28.41
N VAL A 233 -3.26 3.21 -27.26
CA VAL A 233 -3.92 3.38 -25.96
C VAL A 233 -2.94 3.05 -24.83
N GLY A 234 -2.99 3.81 -23.73
CA GLY A 234 -2.16 3.64 -22.55
C GLY A 234 -0.79 4.31 -22.66
N ASP A 235 -0.09 4.40 -21.52
CA ASP A 235 1.20 5.07 -21.41
C ASP A 235 2.36 4.08 -21.24
N TYR A 236 2.11 2.94 -20.60
CA TYR A 236 3.11 1.89 -20.38
C TYR A 236 2.54 0.50 -20.65
N VAL A 237 3.28 -0.32 -21.38
CA VAL A 237 2.94 -1.73 -21.59
C VAL A 237 4.08 -2.57 -21.04
N VAL A 238 3.75 -3.44 -20.08
CA VAL A 238 4.72 -4.29 -19.38
C VAL A 238 4.61 -5.76 -19.79
N SER A 239 3.55 -6.14 -20.49
CA SER A 239 3.40 -7.41 -21.18
C SER A 239 2.30 -7.30 -22.24
N GLU A 240 2.15 -8.30 -23.10
CA GLU A 240 1.02 -8.40 -24.03
C GLU A 240 -0.37 -8.32 -23.36
N LYS A 241 -0.46 -8.49 -22.03
CA LYS A 241 -1.70 -8.48 -21.25
C LYS A 241 -1.90 -7.21 -20.46
N VAL A 242 -0.81 -6.60 -19.99
CA VAL A 242 -0.85 -5.52 -18.99
C VAL A 242 -0.48 -4.19 -19.63
N CYS A 243 -1.46 -3.29 -19.63
CA CYS A 243 -1.31 -1.91 -20.05
C CYS A 243 -1.69 -0.97 -18.91
N ILE A 244 -0.91 0.09 -18.74
CA ILE A 244 -1.01 1.04 -17.64
C ILE A 244 -1.24 2.42 -18.23
N GLU A 245 -2.34 3.06 -17.82
CA GLU A 245 -2.60 4.47 -18.04
C GLU A 245 -2.21 5.22 -16.76
N ARG A 246 -1.31 6.19 -16.89
CA ARG A 246 -0.90 7.08 -15.80
C ARG A 246 -1.65 8.39 -15.94
N LYS A 247 -2.26 8.83 -14.85
CA LYS A 247 -2.92 10.14 -14.80
C LYS A 247 -2.60 10.85 -13.50
N THR A 248 -2.20 12.11 -13.59
CA THR A 248 -2.01 12.92 -12.38
C THR A 248 -3.38 13.21 -11.76
N THR A 249 -3.40 13.44 -10.44
CA THR A 249 -4.63 13.81 -9.73
C THR A 249 -5.27 15.08 -10.31
N ALA A 250 -4.45 16.03 -10.77
CA ALA A 250 -4.91 17.25 -11.43
C ALA A 250 -5.58 16.94 -12.78
N ASP A 251 -4.94 16.15 -13.64
CA ASP A 251 -5.50 15.77 -14.94
C ASP A 251 -6.76 14.92 -14.82
N PHE A 252 -6.83 14.08 -13.79
CA PHE A 252 -8.02 13.31 -13.45
C PHE A 252 -9.18 14.24 -13.10
N LEU A 253 -8.98 15.18 -12.17
CA LEU A 253 -10.02 16.15 -11.80
C LEU A 253 -10.44 17.04 -12.98
N ASP A 254 -9.49 17.47 -13.80
CA ASP A 254 -9.77 18.28 -14.99
C ASP A 254 -10.60 17.51 -16.03
N SER A 255 -10.42 16.20 -16.13
CA SER A 255 -11.22 15.34 -17.02
C SER A 255 -12.68 15.19 -16.59
N LEU A 256 -12.99 15.43 -15.32
CA LEU A 256 -14.37 15.40 -14.80
C LEU A 256 -15.15 16.68 -15.08
N VAL A 257 -14.46 17.82 -15.13
CA VAL A 257 -15.09 19.14 -15.28
C VAL A 257 -15.22 19.54 -16.73
N ASN A 258 -14.17 19.31 -17.51
CA ASN A 258 -14.13 19.67 -18.91
C ASN A 258 -14.53 18.43 -19.70
N GLY A 259 -15.83 18.22 -19.93
CA GLY A 259 -16.44 17.08 -20.65
C GLY A 259 -15.98 16.86 -22.11
N ARG A 260 -14.80 17.37 -22.48
CA ARG A 260 -14.07 17.18 -23.74
C ARG A 260 -12.88 16.21 -23.60
N ARG A 261 -12.56 15.70 -22.40
CA ARG A 261 -11.51 14.70 -22.19
C ARG A 261 -12.12 13.44 -21.58
N ASN A 262 -12.50 12.53 -22.45
CA ASN A 262 -13.28 11.34 -22.13
C ASN A 262 -12.44 10.30 -21.37
N LEU A 263 -12.19 10.52 -20.07
CA LEU A 263 -11.52 9.55 -19.21
C LEU A 263 -12.18 8.16 -19.32
N LEU A 264 -13.50 8.10 -19.31
CA LEU A 264 -14.24 6.85 -19.45
C LEU A 264 -14.05 6.21 -20.82
N GLU A 265 -13.87 6.99 -21.89
CA GLU A 265 -13.56 6.44 -23.21
C GLU A 265 -12.13 5.91 -23.28
N GLN A 266 -11.16 6.57 -22.64
CA GLN A 266 -9.80 6.04 -22.52
C GLN A 266 -9.81 4.71 -21.77
N VAL A 267 -10.53 4.65 -20.65
CA VAL A 267 -10.70 3.41 -19.85
C VAL A 267 -11.41 2.32 -20.66
N ARG A 268 -12.45 2.67 -21.43
CA ARG A 268 -13.14 1.74 -22.34
C ARG A 268 -12.20 1.18 -23.40
N ARG A 269 -11.39 2.04 -24.03
CA ARG A 269 -10.40 1.65 -25.04
C ARG A 269 -9.32 0.75 -24.44
N LEU A 270 -8.79 1.09 -23.26
CA LEU A 270 -7.83 0.25 -22.51
C LEU A 270 -8.38 -1.16 -22.29
N ARG A 271 -9.63 -1.25 -21.83
CA ARG A 271 -10.30 -2.53 -21.57
C ARG A 271 -10.55 -3.34 -22.84
N SER A 272 -10.76 -2.68 -23.98
CA SER A 272 -11.00 -3.35 -25.26
C SER A 272 -9.72 -3.90 -25.91
N GLU A 273 -8.56 -3.33 -25.59
CA GLU A 273 -7.28 -3.68 -26.20
C GLU A 273 -6.43 -4.62 -25.33
N TYR A 274 -6.57 -4.56 -24.00
CA TYR A 274 -5.74 -5.34 -23.08
C TYR A 274 -6.57 -6.19 -22.10
N GLU A 275 -6.08 -7.40 -21.82
CA GLU A 275 -6.68 -8.34 -20.84
C GLU A 275 -6.68 -7.76 -19.41
N LYS A 276 -5.59 -7.08 -19.03
CA LYS A 276 -5.33 -6.55 -17.69
C LYS A 276 -4.99 -5.05 -17.75
N PRO A 277 -5.96 -4.18 -18.06
CA PRO A 277 -5.75 -2.73 -18.00
C PRO A 277 -5.59 -2.27 -16.55
N LEU A 278 -4.80 -1.22 -16.32
CA LEU A 278 -4.56 -0.62 -15.00
C LEU A 278 -4.56 0.90 -15.12
N LEU A 279 -5.27 1.59 -14.22
CA LEU A 279 -5.18 3.04 -14.07
C LEU A 279 -4.31 3.38 -12.85
N VAL A 280 -3.27 4.19 -13.05
CA VAL A 280 -2.44 4.74 -11.98
C VAL A 280 -2.77 6.22 -11.78
N LEU A 281 -3.25 6.55 -10.59
CA LEU A 281 -3.49 7.93 -10.16
C LEU A 281 -2.31 8.46 -9.35
N GLU A 282 -1.57 9.40 -9.92
CA GLU A 282 -0.37 9.96 -9.29
C GLU A 282 -0.68 11.28 -8.56
N GLY A 283 -0.31 11.36 -7.28
CA GLY A 283 -0.34 12.59 -6.49
C GLY A 283 -0.32 12.37 -4.99
N ARG A 284 0.35 13.26 -4.26
CA ARG A 284 0.39 13.28 -2.78
C ARG A 284 -0.87 13.86 -2.12
N GLY A 285 -1.76 14.46 -2.91
CA GLY A 285 -2.98 15.13 -2.45
C GLY A 285 -4.20 14.22 -2.40
N SER A 286 -5.27 14.73 -1.81
CA SER A 286 -6.58 14.09 -1.87
C SER A 286 -7.07 14.08 -3.32
N VAL A 287 -7.50 12.90 -3.82
CA VAL A 287 -8.17 12.77 -5.14
C VAL A 287 -9.46 13.60 -5.19
N TYR A 288 -9.96 14.09 -4.04
CA TYR A 288 -11.14 14.94 -3.93
C TYR A 288 -10.84 16.44 -4.01
N GLY A 289 -9.62 16.86 -4.36
CA GLY A 289 -9.27 18.27 -4.55
C GLY A 289 -9.31 19.12 -3.27
N GLN A 290 -9.33 18.48 -2.09
CA GLN A 290 -9.26 19.21 -0.82
C GLN A 290 -7.80 19.54 -0.50
N GLY A 291 -7.44 20.82 -0.61
CA GLY A 291 -6.24 21.36 0.03
C GLY A 291 -5.06 21.76 -0.87
N GLN A 292 -5.25 21.91 -2.19
CA GLN A 292 -4.24 22.56 -3.04
C GLN A 292 -4.80 23.84 -3.67
N GLU A 293 -4.12 24.97 -3.41
CA GLU A 293 -4.39 26.24 -4.08
C GLU A 293 -4.32 26.05 -5.61
N GLY A 294 -5.37 26.48 -6.33
CA GLY A 294 -5.45 26.39 -7.79
C GLY A 294 -6.22 25.20 -8.35
N GLN A 295 -6.62 24.20 -7.55
CA GLN A 295 -7.47 23.10 -8.03
C GLN A 295 -8.96 23.48 -8.01
N ARG A 296 -9.67 23.23 -9.12
CA ARG A 296 -11.12 23.46 -9.22
C ARG A 296 -11.87 22.54 -8.26
N ARG A 297 -12.86 23.08 -7.54
CA ARG A 297 -13.71 22.30 -6.63
C ARG A 297 -14.62 21.36 -7.42
N VAL A 298 -14.21 20.11 -7.57
CA VAL A 298 -15.09 19.02 -8.02
C VAL A 298 -15.85 18.47 -6.82
N HIS A 299 -17.15 18.23 -6.98
CA HIS A 299 -17.95 17.65 -5.91
C HIS A 299 -17.44 16.23 -5.58
N PRO A 300 -17.20 15.87 -4.30
CA PRO A 300 -16.63 14.57 -3.94
C PRO A 300 -17.41 13.36 -4.48
N ASN A 301 -18.74 13.46 -4.56
CA ASN A 301 -19.55 12.37 -5.11
C ASN A 301 -19.38 12.18 -6.63
N ALA A 302 -19.01 13.23 -7.37
CA ALA A 302 -18.69 13.07 -8.80
C ALA A 302 -17.40 12.27 -8.97
N VAL A 303 -16.37 12.57 -8.16
CA VAL A 303 -15.13 11.80 -8.10
C VAL A 303 -15.41 10.35 -7.72
N ARG A 304 -16.19 10.10 -6.67
CA ARG A 304 -16.57 8.74 -6.24
C ARG A 304 -17.33 7.99 -7.31
N GLY A 305 -18.28 8.64 -7.98
CA GLY A 305 -19.08 8.04 -9.04
C GLY A 305 -18.20 7.57 -10.21
N VAL A 306 -17.25 8.39 -10.65
CA VAL A 306 -16.34 8.00 -11.73
C VAL A 306 -15.36 6.92 -11.30
N LEU A 307 -14.79 6.99 -10.10
CA LEU A 307 -13.92 5.91 -9.59
C LEU A 307 -14.68 4.59 -9.45
N ALA A 308 -15.94 4.64 -8.99
CA ALA A 308 -16.81 3.47 -8.90
C ALA A 308 -17.11 2.89 -10.28
N ALA A 309 -17.43 3.72 -11.28
CA ALA A 309 -17.66 3.28 -12.65
C ALA A 309 -16.41 2.60 -13.24
N ILE A 310 -15.23 3.20 -13.08
CA ILE A 310 -13.96 2.62 -13.54
C ILE A 310 -13.71 1.24 -12.89
N ALA A 311 -13.90 1.15 -11.57
CA ALA A 311 -13.62 -0.07 -10.83
C ALA A 311 -14.66 -1.19 -11.06
N LEU A 312 -15.94 -0.85 -11.21
CA LEU A 312 -17.04 -1.82 -11.29
C LEU A 312 -17.49 -2.06 -12.72
N ASP A 313 -17.86 -1.02 -13.46
CA ASP A 313 -18.45 -1.15 -14.79
C ASP A 313 -17.38 -1.53 -15.83
N PHE A 314 -16.22 -0.90 -15.76
CA PHE A 314 -15.10 -1.19 -16.67
C PHE A 314 -14.16 -2.27 -16.13
N SER A 315 -14.31 -2.65 -14.85
CA SER A 315 -13.45 -3.64 -14.17
C SER A 315 -11.95 -3.31 -14.31
N VAL A 316 -11.61 -2.01 -14.26
CA VAL A 316 -10.22 -1.53 -14.33
C VAL A 316 -9.74 -1.18 -12.93
N PRO A 317 -8.71 -1.89 -12.40
CA PRO A 317 -8.11 -1.53 -11.13
C PRO A 317 -7.55 -0.11 -11.15
N VAL A 318 -7.71 0.59 -10.02
CA VAL A 318 -7.17 1.93 -9.81
C VAL A 318 -6.15 1.86 -8.67
N LEU A 319 -4.89 2.15 -8.97
CA LEU A 319 -3.81 2.21 -7.98
C LEU A 319 -3.34 3.66 -7.81
N GLN A 320 -3.04 4.05 -6.58
CA GLN A 320 -2.58 5.40 -6.27
C GLN A 320 -1.10 5.41 -5.93
N THR A 321 -0.37 6.37 -6.50
CA THR A 321 1.06 6.59 -6.28
C THR A 321 1.31 8.03 -5.85
N ARG A 322 2.40 8.26 -5.12
CA ARG A 322 2.68 9.57 -4.51
C ARG A 322 3.34 10.54 -5.48
N ASP A 323 4.23 10.04 -6.31
CA ASP A 323 5.06 10.81 -7.23
C ASP A 323 5.64 9.89 -8.33
N GLU A 324 6.34 10.48 -9.28
CA GLU A 324 6.90 9.78 -10.45
C GLU A 324 7.85 8.63 -10.08
N LEU A 325 8.60 8.74 -8.98
CA LEU A 325 9.48 7.68 -8.51
C LEU A 325 8.67 6.49 -7.98
N ASP A 326 7.61 6.77 -7.24
CA ASP A 326 6.67 5.77 -6.72
C ASP A 326 5.95 5.06 -7.88
N THR A 327 5.53 5.81 -8.90
CA THR A 327 4.93 5.27 -10.13
C THR A 327 5.90 4.37 -10.89
N ALA A 328 7.14 4.81 -11.12
CA ALA A 328 8.16 4.00 -11.76
C ALA A 328 8.45 2.71 -10.97
N SER A 329 8.52 2.80 -9.64
CA SER A 329 8.75 1.64 -8.77
C SER A 329 7.61 0.62 -8.87
N LEU A 330 6.37 1.09 -8.93
CA LEU A 330 5.19 0.25 -9.11
C LEU A 330 5.22 -0.45 -10.48
N ILE A 331 5.44 0.32 -11.56
CA ILE A 331 5.51 -0.21 -12.93
C ILE A 331 6.62 -1.27 -13.05
N TYR A 332 7.81 -1.00 -12.50
CA TYR A 332 8.93 -1.94 -12.49
C TYR A 332 8.58 -3.24 -11.78
N LEU A 333 7.91 -3.16 -10.62
CA LEU A 333 7.51 -4.34 -9.86
C LEU A 333 6.46 -5.17 -10.62
N ILE A 334 5.51 -4.52 -11.29
CA ILE A 334 4.51 -5.20 -12.13
C ILE A 334 5.21 -5.88 -13.30
N ALA A 335 6.11 -5.20 -14.01
CA ALA A 335 6.88 -5.77 -15.11
C ALA A 335 7.69 -6.99 -14.67
N LYS A 336 8.41 -6.87 -13.54
CA LYS A 336 9.17 -7.98 -12.95
C LYS A 336 8.28 -9.18 -12.64
N ARG A 337 7.10 -8.96 -12.08
CA ARG A 337 6.16 -10.03 -11.73
C ARG A 337 5.54 -10.69 -12.96
N GLU A 338 5.19 -9.91 -13.98
CA GLU A 338 4.49 -10.40 -15.17
C GLU A 338 5.45 -11.10 -16.16
N GLN A 339 6.73 -10.70 -16.19
CA GLN A 339 7.77 -11.27 -17.07
C GLN A 339 8.59 -12.38 -16.41
N GLN A 340 8.38 -12.65 -15.12
CA GLN A 340 8.94 -13.83 -14.47
C GLN A 340 8.39 -15.10 -15.14
N PRO A 341 9.22 -16.11 -15.39
CA PRO A 341 8.78 -17.35 -16.00
C PRO A 341 7.73 -18.03 -15.10
N ASN A 342 6.61 -18.40 -15.70
CA ASN A 342 5.55 -19.12 -15.01
C ASN A 342 6.04 -20.54 -14.63
N ALA A 343 5.26 -21.28 -13.82
CA ALA A 343 5.60 -22.64 -13.37
C ALA A 343 5.93 -23.64 -14.50
N ASN A 344 5.57 -23.32 -15.75
CA ASN A 344 5.83 -24.12 -16.94
C ASN A 344 7.03 -23.62 -17.79
N GLY A 345 7.82 -22.66 -17.29
CA GLY A 345 9.03 -22.16 -17.96
C GLY A 345 8.80 -21.14 -19.09
N THR A 346 7.56 -20.85 -19.46
CA THR A 346 7.23 -19.82 -20.46
C THR A 346 7.32 -18.41 -19.86
N LYS A 347 8.08 -17.53 -20.52
CA LYS A 347 8.12 -16.09 -20.23
C LYS A 347 6.94 -15.41 -20.95
N THR A 348 6.25 -14.51 -20.26
CA THR A 348 5.26 -13.64 -20.91
C THR A 348 6.00 -12.66 -21.82
N GLU A 349 5.68 -12.67 -23.11
CA GLU A 349 6.26 -11.74 -24.07
C GLU A 349 5.74 -10.31 -23.84
N VAL A 350 6.60 -9.33 -24.09
CA VAL A 350 6.20 -7.93 -24.13
C VAL A 350 5.82 -7.62 -25.58
N ASN A 351 4.51 -7.56 -25.84
CA ASN A 351 3.99 -7.16 -27.13
C ASN A 351 3.18 -5.86 -26.97
N PRO A 352 3.54 -4.77 -27.68
CA PRO A 352 2.79 -3.51 -27.67
C PRO A 352 1.41 -3.63 -28.31
N HIS A 353 1.17 -4.68 -29.10
CA HIS A 353 -0.18 -5.04 -29.55
C HIS A 353 -0.80 -5.90 -28.46
N GLY A 354 -1.71 -5.30 -27.69
CA GLY A 354 -2.44 -6.00 -26.64
C GLY A 354 -3.09 -7.27 -27.16
N LYS A 355 -2.90 -8.38 -26.47
CA LYS A 355 -3.75 -9.55 -26.67
C LYS A 355 -5.13 -9.17 -26.15
N LYS A 356 -6.08 -9.02 -27.07
CA LYS A 356 -7.50 -9.06 -26.73
C LYS A 356 -7.71 -10.25 -25.79
N PRO A 357 -8.52 -10.12 -24.72
CA PRO A 357 -8.94 -11.28 -23.97
C PRO A 357 -9.73 -12.20 -24.91
N SER A 358 -9.04 -13.15 -25.56
CA SER A 358 -9.73 -14.32 -26.07
C SER A 358 -10.14 -15.06 -24.81
N ALA A 359 -11.39 -14.88 -24.37
CA ALA A 359 -11.99 -15.80 -23.41
C ALA A 359 -11.59 -17.21 -23.85
N SER A 360 -11.09 -18.04 -22.94
CA SER A 360 -10.79 -19.42 -23.27
C SER A 360 -12.02 -20.06 -23.93
N LEU A 361 -11.85 -21.06 -24.79
CA LEU A 361 -12.99 -21.72 -25.44
C LEU A 361 -14.09 -22.11 -24.42
N LYS A 362 -13.66 -22.53 -23.22
CA LYS A 362 -14.54 -22.78 -22.07
C LYS A 362 -15.30 -21.54 -21.60
N GLU A 363 -14.61 -20.42 -21.40
CA GLU A 363 -15.25 -19.16 -20.98
C GLU A 363 -16.18 -18.60 -22.07
N GLN A 364 -15.83 -18.75 -23.34
CA GLN A 364 -16.71 -18.38 -24.46
C GLN A 364 -17.99 -19.22 -24.45
N GLN A 365 -17.86 -20.54 -24.23
CA GLN A 365 -19.01 -21.44 -24.11
C GLN A 365 -19.87 -21.11 -22.88
N GLU A 366 -19.25 -20.92 -21.70
CA GLU A 366 -19.97 -20.54 -20.48
C GLU A 366 -20.70 -19.20 -20.64
N PHE A 367 -20.05 -18.22 -21.26
CA PHE A 367 -20.61 -16.89 -21.52
C PHE A 367 -21.80 -16.97 -22.49
N LEU A 368 -21.63 -17.60 -23.65
CA LEU A 368 -22.67 -17.76 -24.67
C LEU A 368 -23.94 -18.40 -24.09
N VAL A 369 -23.78 -19.45 -23.28
CA VAL A 369 -24.92 -20.13 -22.64
C VAL A 369 -25.54 -19.29 -21.53
N SER A 370 -24.73 -18.56 -20.75
CA SER A 370 -25.25 -17.67 -19.69
C SER A 370 -25.95 -16.41 -20.21
N ALA A 371 -25.75 -16.06 -21.49
CA ALA A 371 -26.44 -14.94 -22.13
C ALA A 371 -27.92 -15.26 -22.44
N LEU A 372 -28.30 -16.54 -22.41
CA LEU A 372 -29.67 -16.96 -22.62
C LEU A 372 -30.53 -16.56 -21.40
N SER A 373 -31.70 -15.99 -21.67
CA SER A 373 -32.62 -15.53 -20.64
C SER A 373 -32.97 -16.65 -19.66
N ASN A 374 -32.95 -16.35 -18.36
CA ASN A 374 -33.15 -17.30 -17.25
C ASN A 374 -32.07 -18.38 -17.08
N VAL A 375 -30.87 -18.21 -17.67
CA VAL A 375 -29.72 -19.09 -17.45
C VAL A 375 -28.58 -18.35 -16.75
N GLY A 376 -28.36 -18.65 -15.46
CA GLY A 376 -27.21 -18.14 -14.72
C GLY A 376 -25.92 -18.94 -14.96
N VAL A 377 -24.78 -18.43 -14.50
CA VAL A 377 -23.45 -19.06 -14.66
C VAL A 377 -23.40 -20.52 -14.16
N VAL A 378 -24.08 -20.83 -13.05
CA VAL A 378 -24.12 -22.20 -12.50
C VAL A 378 -24.93 -23.13 -13.41
N THR A 379 -26.09 -22.66 -13.88
CA THR A 379 -26.94 -23.41 -14.82
C THR A 379 -26.25 -23.62 -16.16
N ALA A 380 -25.56 -22.60 -16.67
CA ALA A 380 -24.75 -22.68 -17.89
C ALA A 380 -23.66 -23.77 -17.77
N ARG A 381 -22.96 -23.83 -16.64
CA ARG A 381 -21.97 -24.89 -16.37
C ARG A 381 -22.60 -26.26 -16.28
N ASN A 382 -23.77 -26.40 -15.65
CA ASN A 382 -24.47 -27.68 -15.56
C ASN A 382 -24.94 -28.18 -16.93
N LEU A 383 -25.50 -27.29 -17.75
CA LEU A 383 -25.89 -27.57 -19.14
C LEU A 383 -24.67 -28.01 -19.96
N LEU A 384 -23.58 -27.25 -19.93
CA LEU A 384 -22.34 -27.59 -20.66
C LEU A 384 -21.69 -28.88 -20.15
N ARG A 385 -21.79 -29.20 -18.86
CA ARG A 385 -21.31 -30.48 -18.31
C ARG A 385 -22.12 -31.67 -18.83
N ARG A 386 -23.45 -31.52 -18.99
CA ARG A 386 -24.35 -32.56 -19.51
C ARG A 386 -24.20 -32.74 -21.02
N PHE A 387 -24.28 -31.66 -21.78
CA PHE A 387 -24.34 -31.70 -23.25
C PHE A 387 -22.97 -31.63 -23.94
N LYS A 388 -21.89 -31.30 -23.20
CA LYS A 388 -20.48 -31.24 -23.64
C LYS A 388 -20.14 -30.17 -24.69
N THR A 389 -21.09 -29.75 -25.51
CA THR A 389 -20.93 -28.73 -26.57
C THR A 389 -22.15 -27.83 -26.60
N VAL A 390 -21.99 -26.60 -27.10
CA VAL A 390 -23.10 -25.65 -27.27
C VAL A 390 -24.09 -26.18 -28.32
N GLU A 391 -23.59 -26.77 -29.41
CA GLU A 391 -24.44 -27.36 -30.46
C GLU A 391 -25.41 -28.39 -29.89
N ARG A 392 -24.91 -29.37 -29.12
CA ARG A 392 -25.76 -30.40 -28.48
C ARG A 392 -26.77 -29.83 -27.50
N LEU A 393 -26.43 -28.73 -26.81
CA LEU A 393 -27.36 -28.04 -25.92
C LEU A 393 -28.48 -27.40 -26.73
N VAL A 394 -28.15 -26.72 -27.84
CA VAL A 394 -29.13 -26.03 -28.69
C VAL A 394 -30.09 -27.03 -29.36
N THR A 395 -29.60 -28.21 -29.72
CA THR A 395 -30.42 -29.27 -30.33
C THR A 395 -31.18 -30.14 -29.34
N ALA A 396 -30.96 -30.00 -28.02
CA ALA A 396 -31.58 -30.86 -27.00
C ALA A 396 -33.11 -30.70 -26.93
N SER A 397 -33.83 -31.76 -26.56
CA SER A 397 -35.29 -31.71 -26.33
C SER A 397 -35.64 -30.96 -25.04
N GLU A 398 -36.89 -30.53 -24.89
CA GLU A 398 -37.33 -29.91 -23.63
C GLU A 398 -37.23 -30.90 -22.45
N GLU A 399 -37.51 -32.20 -22.68
CA GLU A 399 -37.35 -33.20 -21.63
C GLU A 399 -35.88 -33.34 -21.20
N GLU A 400 -34.95 -33.39 -22.16
CA GLU A 400 -33.51 -33.50 -21.88
C GLU A 400 -32.97 -32.28 -21.12
N LEU A 401 -33.45 -31.07 -21.45
CA LEU A 401 -33.08 -29.85 -20.74
C LEU A 401 -33.53 -29.90 -19.28
N ARG A 402 -34.73 -30.43 -19.00
CA ARG A 402 -35.31 -30.51 -17.64
C ARG A 402 -34.62 -31.54 -16.74
N GLU A 403 -33.83 -32.46 -17.29
CA GLU A 403 -32.99 -33.36 -16.50
C GLU A 403 -31.81 -32.63 -15.83
N VAL A 404 -31.46 -31.42 -16.31
CA VAL A 404 -30.33 -30.68 -15.80
C VAL A 404 -30.69 -29.95 -14.51
N GLU A 405 -29.85 -30.12 -13.48
CA GLU A 405 -30.03 -29.46 -12.18
C GLU A 405 -30.19 -27.94 -12.35
N ARG A 406 -31.27 -27.39 -11.78
CA ARG A 406 -31.69 -25.97 -11.83
C ARG A 406 -32.28 -25.53 -13.17
N VAL A 407 -32.64 -26.46 -14.05
CA VAL A 407 -33.44 -26.18 -15.25
C VAL A 407 -34.87 -26.66 -15.02
N GLY A 408 -35.75 -25.73 -14.66
CA GLY A 408 -37.18 -26.01 -14.51
C GLY A 408 -37.93 -25.89 -15.84
N LYS A 409 -39.22 -26.27 -15.84
CA LYS A 409 -40.10 -26.19 -17.01
C LYS A 409 -40.06 -24.80 -17.70
N LYS A 410 -40.22 -23.72 -16.93
CA LYS A 410 -40.17 -22.34 -17.46
C LYS A 410 -38.83 -21.98 -18.12
N THR A 411 -37.72 -22.49 -17.58
CA THR A 411 -36.39 -22.23 -18.15
C THR A 411 -36.19 -23.01 -19.44
N ALA A 412 -36.63 -24.27 -19.49
CA ALA A 412 -36.55 -25.11 -20.67
C ALA A 412 -37.45 -24.59 -21.82
N GLU A 413 -38.69 -24.22 -21.52
CA GLU A 413 -39.62 -23.59 -22.48
C GLU A 413 -39.03 -22.31 -23.07
N ARG A 414 -38.54 -21.40 -22.21
CA ARG A 414 -37.94 -20.14 -22.66
C ARG A 414 -36.67 -20.35 -23.48
N LEU A 415 -35.84 -21.34 -23.12
CA LEU A 415 -34.66 -21.72 -23.90
C LEU A 415 -35.05 -22.17 -25.31
N LYS A 416 -36.05 -23.04 -25.43
CA LYS A 416 -36.56 -23.49 -26.72
C LYS A 416 -37.15 -22.34 -27.54
N GLU A 417 -37.91 -21.46 -26.89
CA GLU A 417 -38.49 -20.29 -27.54
C GLU A 417 -37.40 -19.37 -28.13
N VAL A 418 -36.32 -19.09 -27.39
CA VAL A 418 -35.23 -18.22 -27.88
C VAL A 418 -34.41 -18.90 -28.98
N LEU A 419 -34.21 -20.21 -28.91
CA LEU A 419 -33.35 -20.95 -29.83
C LEU A 419 -34.05 -21.38 -31.13
N CYS A 420 -35.37 -21.52 -31.12
CA CYS A 420 -36.14 -22.10 -32.23
C CYS A 420 -37.14 -21.12 -32.87
N SER A 421 -37.43 -19.97 -32.27
CA SER A 421 -38.29 -18.96 -32.90
C SER A 421 -37.58 -18.27 -34.06
N GLU A 422 -38.33 -17.93 -35.11
CA GLU A 422 -37.82 -17.08 -36.18
C GLU A 422 -37.54 -15.66 -35.66
N TYR A 423 -36.51 -15.03 -36.22
CA TYR A 423 -36.17 -13.65 -35.88
C TYR A 423 -37.14 -12.70 -36.59
N GLU A 424 -37.94 -11.96 -35.83
CA GLU A 424 -38.80 -10.90 -36.36
C GLU A 424 -38.06 -9.55 -36.27
N GLU A 425 -37.81 -8.91 -37.41
CA GLU A 425 -37.37 -7.51 -37.43
C GLU A 425 -38.55 -6.62 -37.03
N LEU A 426 -38.32 -5.71 -36.07
CA LEU A 426 -39.27 -4.63 -35.81
C LEU A 426 -39.35 -3.78 -37.08
N VAL A 427 -40.46 -3.90 -37.80
CA VAL A 427 -40.80 -3.02 -38.93
C VAL A 427 -40.99 -1.62 -38.35
N GLY A 428 -39.94 -0.80 -38.45
CA GLY A 428 -39.90 0.60 -38.06
C GLY A 428 -39.87 1.51 -39.28
#